data_AF-A0A0P4V0W8-F1
#
_entry.id   AF-A0A0P4V0W8-F1
#
_cell.length_a   1.000
_cell.length_b   1.000
_cell.length_c   1.000
_cell.angle_alpha   90.00
_cell.angle_beta   90.00
_cell.angle_gamma   90.00
#
_symmetry.space_group_name_H-M   'P 1'
#
loop_
_entity.id
_entity.type
_entity.pdbx_description
1 polymer ?
#
loop_
_entity_poly.entity_id
_entity_poly.type
_entity_poly.pdbx_seq_one_letter_code
_entity_poly.pdbx_strand_id
1 'polypeptide(L)'
;MKLAELPQDVLDDLCQEQQWRLDIDPGFDSKHEFWMQWHHFLKLPDDAYFPRTEDSLAEFLTIEEHDLLLPVPRSHHGSIHLIRLIPSADQQTLTLFLQDSYHRDWFTEPSDARYGFIAIADRYQKFGCDFYLASYYHFAYLIGRDYEVAVTILAQKLG
;
A
#
# COMPACT_ATOMS: atom_id res chain seq x y z
N MET A 1 3.96 -14.06 3.10
CA MET A 1 3.87 -14.67 1.75
C MET A 1 4.82 -13.93 0.79
N LYS A 2 5.21 -14.48 -0.37
CA LYS A 2 5.84 -13.70 -1.46
C LYS A 2 4.99 -13.66 -2.71
N LEU A 3 5.03 -12.57 -3.48
CA LEU A 3 4.29 -12.43 -4.74
C LEU A 3 4.63 -13.55 -5.72
N ALA A 4 5.91 -13.90 -5.85
CA ALA A 4 6.39 -14.97 -6.73
C ALA A 4 5.91 -16.38 -6.33
N GLU A 5 5.35 -16.54 -5.14
CA GLU A 5 4.80 -17.81 -4.63
C GLU A 5 3.28 -17.92 -4.90
N LEU A 6 2.63 -16.86 -5.41
CA LEU A 6 1.20 -16.90 -5.72
C LEU A 6 0.91 -17.86 -6.90
N PRO A 7 -0.15 -18.67 -6.80
CA PRO A 7 -0.64 -19.43 -7.95
C PRO A 7 -1.01 -18.53 -9.12
N GLN A 8 -0.83 -19.02 -10.35
CA GLN A 8 -1.22 -18.28 -11.55
C GLN A 8 -2.71 -17.91 -11.54
N ASP A 9 -3.57 -18.80 -11.04
CA ASP A 9 -5.02 -18.54 -10.90
C ASP A 9 -5.31 -17.33 -10.00
N VAL A 10 -4.50 -17.10 -8.96
CA VAL A 10 -4.62 -15.92 -8.10
C VAL A 10 -4.21 -14.67 -8.88
N LEU A 11 -3.07 -14.70 -9.57
CA LEU A 11 -2.61 -13.57 -10.39
C LEU A 11 -3.63 -13.21 -11.47
N ASP A 12 -4.24 -14.20 -12.11
CA ASP A 12 -5.23 -13.99 -13.17
C ASP A 12 -6.56 -13.48 -12.60
N ASP A 13 -7.01 -13.96 -11.44
CA ASP A 13 -8.18 -13.42 -10.73
C ASP A 13 -7.96 -11.97 -10.31
N LEU A 14 -6.81 -11.65 -9.68
CA LEU A 14 -6.46 -10.29 -9.27
C LEU A 14 -6.36 -9.30 -10.45
N CYS A 15 -6.01 -9.79 -11.65
CA CYS A 15 -5.98 -8.96 -12.86
C CYS A 15 -7.37 -8.74 -13.50
N GLN A 16 -8.47 -9.29 -12.94
CA GLN A 16 -9.82 -9.06 -13.46
C GLN A 16 -10.34 -7.67 -13.10
N GLU A 17 -10.48 -6.82 -14.11
CA GLU A 17 -10.84 -5.40 -13.99
C GLU A 17 -12.18 -5.14 -13.27
N GLN A 18 -13.11 -6.09 -13.33
CA GLN A 18 -14.46 -5.93 -12.78
C GLN A 18 -14.58 -6.42 -11.33
N GLN A 19 -13.54 -7.06 -10.77
CA GLN A 19 -13.57 -7.64 -9.43
C GLN A 19 -12.64 -6.91 -8.47
N TRP A 20 -11.45 -6.55 -8.94
CA TRP A 20 -10.40 -6.00 -8.09
C TRP A 20 -10.01 -4.61 -8.60
N ARG A 21 -10.87 -3.64 -8.27
CA ARG A 21 -10.59 -2.23 -8.46
C ARG A 21 -9.62 -1.77 -7.38
N LEU A 22 -8.63 -0.98 -7.79
CA LEU A 22 -7.79 -0.24 -6.88
C LEU A 22 -8.03 1.25 -7.10
N ASP A 23 -8.57 1.92 -6.10
CA ASP A 23 -8.60 3.37 -6.05
C ASP A 23 -7.32 3.90 -5.39
N ILE A 24 -6.57 4.68 -6.14
CA ILE A 24 -5.27 5.18 -5.70
C ILE A 24 -5.11 6.66 -6.00
N ASP A 25 -4.61 7.37 -4.99
CA ASP A 25 -4.01 8.67 -5.17
C ASP A 25 -2.52 8.53 -4.94
N PRO A 26 -1.70 8.61 -6.00
CA PRO A 26 -0.25 8.50 -5.89
C PRO A 26 0.37 9.68 -5.09
N GLY A 27 -0.44 10.68 -4.74
CA GLY A 27 -0.04 11.81 -3.91
C GLY A 27 0.42 13.02 -4.71
N PHE A 28 0.47 14.14 -3.96
CA PHE A 28 0.98 15.48 -4.27
C PHE A 28 1.20 15.83 -5.77
N ASP A 29 0.25 16.63 -6.27
CA ASP A 29 0.14 17.28 -7.60
C ASP A 29 -0.61 16.50 -8.70
N SER A 30 -1.03 15.27 -8.40
CA SER A 30 -2.05 14.57 -9.18
C SER A 30 -3.44 15.06 -8.76
N LYS A 31 -4.01 16.06 -9.44
CA LYS A 31 -5.38 16.58 -9.14
C LYS A 31 -6.52 15.57 -9.40
N HIS A 32 -6.19 14.30 -9.61
CA HIS A 32 -7.09 13.31 -10.15
C HIS A 32 -6.97 12.02 -9.34
N GLU A 33 -8.10 11.65 -8.73
CA GLU A 33 -8.35 10.29 -8.29
C GLU A 33 -8.35 9.39 -9.53
N PHE A 34 -7.52 8.34 -9.51
CA PHE A 34 -7.52 7.35 -10.57
C PHE A 34 -7.89 6.00 -9.98
N TRP A 35 -8.64 5.23 -10.76
CA TRP A 35 -8.65 3.80 -10.58
C TRP A 35 -7.49 3.22 -11.40
N MET A 36 -6.75 2.30 -10.80
CA MET A 36 -5.71 1.52 -11.47
C MET A 36 -6.05 0.05 -11.39
N GLN A 37 -5.46 -0.72 -12.28
CA GLN A 37 -5.61 -2.17 -12.29
C GLN A 37 -4.40 -2.84 -11.63
N TRP A 38 -4.66 -3.91 -10.89
CA TRP A 38 -3.62 -4.66 -10.18
C TRP A 38 -2.53 -5.21 -11.11
N HIS A 39 -2.83 -5.52 -12.38
CA HIS A 39 -1.81 -6.01 -13.31
C HIS A 39 -0.62 -5.03 -13.48
N HIS A 40 -0.82 -3.72 -13.27
CA HIS A 40 0.27 -2.72 -13.32
C HIS A 40 1.28 -2.84 -12.18
N PHE A 41 0.88 -3.51 -11.09
CA PHE A 41 1.66 -3.71 -9.87
C PHE A 41 2.16 -5.16 -9.75
N LEU A 42 1.48 -6.12 -10.36
CA LEU A 42 1.80 -7.55 -10.24
C LEU A 42 2.65 -8.10 -11.38
N LYS A 43 2.66 -7.43 -12.55
CA LYS A 43 3.38 -7.91 -13.75
C LYS A 43 4.28 -6.81 -14.30
N LEU A 44 5.47 -7.20 -14.75
CA LEU A 44 6.32 -6.30 -15.51
C LEU A 44 5.67 -6.06 -16.89
N PRO A 45 5.60 -4.81 -17.37
CA PRO A 45 5.14 -4.57 -18.73
C PRO A 45 6.13 -5.18 -19.73
N ASP A 46 5.63 -5.87 -20.75
CA ASP A 46 6.47 -6.41 -21.84
C ASP A 46 7.22 -5.28 -22.58
N ASP A 47 6.61 -4.08 -22.67
CA ASP A 47 7.15 -2.88 -23.33
C ASP A 47 7.17 -1.66 -22.38
N ALA A 48 7.99 -1.72 -21.32
CA ALA A 48 8.12 -0.58 -20.41
C ALA A 48 9.02 0.52 -20.99
N TYR A 49 8.51 1.75 -21.09
CA TYR A 49 9.29 2.93 -21.53
C TYR A 49 10.48 3.25 -20.60
N PHE A 50 10.38 2.84 -19.33
CA PHE A 50 11.45 2.90 -18.34
C PHE A 50 11.78 1.49 -17.85
N PRO A 51 13.05 1.19 -17.52
CA PRO A 51 13.42 -0.12 -16.99
C PRO A 51 12.71 -0.34 -15.64
N ARG A 52 11.72 -1.23 -15.62
CA ARG A 52 11.13 -1.76 -14.39
C ARG A 52 11.82 -3.07 -14.04
N THR A 53 12.21 -3.20 -12.78
CA THR A 53 12.74 -4.45 -12.21
C THR A 53 11.66 -5.10 -11.34
N GLU A 54 11.87 -6.33 -10.89
CA GLU A 54 10.97 -6.98 -9.92
C GLU A 54 10.74 -6.14 -8.66
N ASP A 55 11.72 -5.31 -8.25
CA ASP A 55 11.56 -4.39 -7.12
C ASP A 55 10.56 -3.25 -7.37
N SER A 56 10.16 -3.07 -8.63
CA SER A 56 9.10 -2.13 -9.04
C SER A 56 7.69 -2.74 -8.92
N LEU A 57 7.58 -4.04 -8.63
CA LEU A 57 6.31 -4.72 -8.41
C LEU A 57 5.87 -4.59 -6.95
N ALA A 58 4.57 -4.70 -6.72
CA ALA A 58 4.01 -4.86 -5.40
C ALA A 58 4.54 -6.15 -4.76
N GLU A 59 4.67 -6.13 -3.45
CA GLU A 59 5.08 -7.30 -2.68
C GLU A 59 4.27 -7.36 -1.39
N PHE A 60 4.17 -8.53 -0.78
CA PHE A 60 3.53 -8.68 0.51
C PHE A 60 4.32 -7.97 1.62
N LEU A 61 3.60 -7.25 2.45
CA LEU A 61 4.05 -6.68 3.70
C LEU A 61 3.27 -7.33 4.84
N THR A 62 3.96 -7.83 5.86
CA THR A 62 3.27 -8.35 7.06
C THR A 62 3.15 -7.22 8.09
N ILE A 63 1.94 -6.80 8.40
CA ILE A 63 1.63 -5.79 9.44
C ILE A 63 0.75 -6.44 10.50
N GLU A 64 1.18 -6.41 11.77
CA GLU A 64 0.42 -6.97 12.91
C GLU A 64 -0.16 -8.37 12.60
N GLU A 65 0.68 -9.26 12.06
CA GLU A 65 0.32 -10.65 11.68
C GLU A 65 -0.57 -10.80 10.43
N HIS A 66 -0.92 -9.71 9.76
CA HIS A 66 -1.65 -9.72 8.50
C HIS A 66 -0.71 -9.60 7.30
N ASP A 67 -0.76 -10.58 6.39
CA ASP A 67 -0.13 -10.44 5.08
C ASP A 67 -0.99 -9.49 4.22
N LEU A 68 -0.41 -8.36 3.82
CA LEU A 68 -1.06 -7.31 3.05
C LEU A 68 -0.36 -7.13 1.71
N LEU A 69 -1.15 -7.01 0.65
CA LEU A 69 -0.69 -6.58 -0.65
C LEU A 69 -1.17 -5.14 -0.88
N LEU A 70 -0.22 -4.21 -0.79
CA LEU A 70 -0.44 -2.78 -1.05
C LEU A 70 0.03 -2.45 -2.48
N PRO A 71 -0.53 -1.40 -3.12
CA PRO A 71 -0.18 -1.03 -4.48
C PRO A 71 1.09 -0.17 -4.54
N VAL A 72 2.12 -0.60 -3.82
CA VAL A 72 3.39 0.11 -3.70
C VAL A 72 4.53 -0.86 -4.02
N PRO A 73 5.58 -0.41 -4.72
CA PRO A 73 6.74 -1.24 -4.99
C PRO A 73 7.41 -1.77 -3.72
N ARG A 74 8.08 -2.93 -3.80
CA ARG A 74 8.90 -3.48 -2.71
C ARG A 74 9.90 -2.45 -2.16
N SER A 75 10.44 -1.58 -3.01
CA SER A 75 11.38 -0.52 -2.59
C SER A 75 10.78 0.47 -1.58
N HIS A 76 9.46 0.63 -1.53
CA HIS A 76 8.77 1.51 -0.58
C HIS A 76 8.70 0.91 0.82
N HIS A 77 8.70 -0.43 0.95
CA HIS A 77 8.32 -1.13 2.19
C HIS A 77 9.12 -0.67 3.42
N GLY A 78 10.43 -0.44 3.28
CA GLY A 78 11.28 0.04 4.37
C GLY A 78 10.98 1.46 4.84
N SER A 79 10.08 2.18 4.16
CA SER A 79 9.65 3.54 4.49
C SER A 79 8.18 3.62 4.90
N ILE A 80 7.47 2.49 4.92
CA ILE A 80 6.07 2.37 5.33
C ILE A 80 6.02 1.99 6.80
N HIS A 81 5.31 2.80 7.58
CA HIS A 81 5.12 2.57 9.00
C HIS A 81 3.63 2.61 9.35
N LEU A 82 3.19 1.64 10.16
CA LEU A 82 1.83 1.60 10.67
C LEU A 82 1.64 2.69 11.72
N ILE A 83 0.58 3.48 11.56
CA ILE A 83 0.08 4.41 12.59
C ILE A 83 -1.05 3.77 13.37
N ARG A 84 -2.00 3.16 12.65
CA ARG A 84 -3.19 2.55 13.22
C ARG A 84 -3.78 1.53 12.27
N LEU A 85 -4.18 0.39 12.82
CA LEU A 85 -4.91 -0.67 12.12
C LEU A 85 -6.28 -0.85 12.78
N ILE A 86 -7.32 -0.91 11.97
CA ILE A 86 -8.69 -1.17 12.43
C ILE A 86 -9.25 -2.35 11.64
N PRO A 87 -9.41 -3.52 12.24
CA PRO A 87 -10.13 -4.61 11.61
C PRO A 87 -11.64 -4.33 11.66
N SER A 88 -12.36 -4.70 10.59
CA SER A 88 -13.81 -4.81 10.62
C SER A 88 -14.25 -5.90 11.60
N ALA A 89 -15.49 -5.83 12.09
CA ALA A 89 -16.01 -6.77 13.08
C ALA A 89 -15.98 -8.24 12.61
N ASP A 90 -16.11 -8.46 11.30
CA ASP A 90 -16.05 -9.78 10.63
C ASP A 90 -14.65 -10.15 10.13
N GLN A 91 -13.65 -9.28 10.34
CA GLN A 91 -12.27 -9.46 9.87
C GLN A 91 -12.18 -9.70 8.36
N GLN A 92 -13.11 -9.13 7.58
CA GLN A 92 -13.07 -9.16 6.12
C GLN A 92 -12.41 -7.93 5.52
N THR A 93 -12.29 -6.84 6.28
CA THR A 93 -11.68 -5.60 5.83
C THR A 93 -10.76 -5.04 6.90
N LEU A 94 -9.58 -4.57 6.51
CA LEU A 94 -8.69 -3.77 7.34
C LEU A 94 -8.69 -2.33 6.85
N THR A 95 -8.83 -1.39 7.77
CA THR A 95 -8.52 0.02 7.52
C THR A 95 -7.18 0.34 8.18
N LEU A 96 -6.22 0.79 7.38
CA LEU A 96 -4.87 1.14 7.83
C LEU A 96 -4.64 2.64 7.65
N PHE A 97 -4.04 3.24 8.67
CA PHE A 97 -3.44 4.57 8.60
C PHE A 97 -1.93 4.36 8.60
N LEU A 98 -1.26 4.93 7.61
CA LEU A 98 0.14 4.67 7.30
C LEU A 98 0.90 5.98 7.17
N GLN A 99 2.16 5.96 7.59
CA GLN A 99 3.15 6.92 7.12
C GLN A 99 3.99 6.23 6.05
N ASP A 100 3.90 6.68 4.81
CA ASP A 100 4.82 6.28 3.74
C ASP A 100 5.77 7.44 3.46
N SER A 101 7.02 7.25 3.85
CA SER A 101 8.07 8.27 3.77
C SER A 101 9.14 7.94 2.72
N TYR A 102 8.77 7.16 1.69
CA TYR A 102 9.67 6.72 0.63
C TYR A 102 10.37 7.89 -0.06
N HIS A 103 9.62 8.94 -0.41
CA HIS A 103 10.16 10.18 -0.95
C HIS A 103 10.74 11.06 0.16
N ARG A 104 11.89 10.64 0.70
CA ARG A 104 12.53 11.22 1.91
C ARG A 104 12.70 12.74 1.84
N ASP A 105 12.99 13.29 0.66
CA ASP A 105 13.19 14.73 0.46
C ASP A 105 11.93 15.57 0.74
N TRP A 106 10.77 14.93 0.90
CA TRP A 106 9.51 15.59 1.28
C TRP A 106 9.24 15.59 2.78
N PHE A 107 10.04 14.87 3.57
CA PHE A 107 9.88 14.73 5.02
C PHE A 107 11.12 15.28 5.71
N THR A 108 11.23 16.60 5.74
CA THR A 108 12.42 17.34 6.17
C THR A 108 12.26 17.96 7.56
N GLU A 109 11.03 18.20 7.99
CA GLU A 109 10.70 18.76 9.30
C GLU A 109 9.59 17.99 10.00
N PRO A 110 9.47 18.07 11.35
CA PRO A 110 8.43 17.34 12.08
C PRO A 110 7.00 17.60 11.61
N SER A 111 6.70 18.79 11.08
CA SER A 111 5.39 19.14 10.51
C SER A 111 5.01 18.28 9.31
N ASP A 112 5.98 17.76 8.55
CA ASP A 112 5.75 16.90 7.40
C ASP A 112 5.13 15.56 7.79
N ALA A 113 5.21 15.17 9.08
CA ALA A 113 4.54 13.98 9.60
C ALA A 113 3.01 14.00 9.43
N ARG A 114 2.41 15.14 9.09
CA ARG A 114 0.98 15.24 8.74
C ARG A 114 0.62 14.55 7.44
N TYR A 115 1.60 14.28 6.58
CA TYR A 115 1.41 13.62 5.29
C TYR A 115 1.45 12.10 5.50
N GLY A 116 0.32 11.45 5.25
CA GLY A 116 0.18 10.01 5.39
C GLY A 116 -0.73 9.42 4.32
N PHE A 117 -1.07 8.15 4.53
CA PHE A 117 -1.92 7.39 3.63
C PHE A 117 -2.97 6.61 4.40
N ILE A 118 -4.14 6.44 3.80
CA ILE A 118 -5.17 5.51 4.26
C ILE A 118 -5.23 4.37 3.25
N ALA A 119 -5.15 3.14 3.74
CA ALA A 119 -5.42 1.96 2.95
C ALA A 119 -6.67 1.25 3.47
N ILE A 120 -7.52 0.78 2.55
CA ILE A 120 -8.58 -0.17 2.85
C ILE A 120 -8.24 -1.44 2.11
N ALA A 121 -8.15 -2.54 2.83
CA ALA A 121 -7.78 -3.83 2.27
C ALA A 121 -8.80 -4.89 2.61
N ASP A 122 -9.27 -5.60 1.60
CA ASP A 122 -10.27 -6.65 1.71
C ASP A 122 -9.60 -8.02 1.73
N ARG A 123 -10.16 -8.95 2.51
CA ARG A 123 -9.60 -10.27 2.69
C ARG A 123 -9.82 -11.11 1.43
N TYR A 124 -8.74 -11.63 0.88
CA TYR A 124 -8.71 -12.54 -0.25
C TYR A 124 -8.59 -13.99 0.25
N GLN A 125 -9.61 -14.81 0.01
CA GLN A 125 -9.65 -16.22 0.46
C GLN A 125 -9.94 -17.22 -0.68
N LYS A 126 -9.52 -16.91 -1.92
CA LYS A 126 -9.69 -17.80 -3.08
C LYS A 126 -8.41 -18.60 -3.34
N PHE A 127 -8.56 -19.72 -4.06
CA PHE A 127 -7.46 -20.59 -4.52
C PHE A 127 -6.48 -21.05 -3.42
N GLY A 128 -6.95 -21.16 -2.18
CA GLY A 128 -6.15 -21.61 -1.04
C GLY A 128 -5.20 -20.54 -0.45
N CYS A 129 -5.29 -19.30 -0.91
CA CYS A 129 -4.56 -18.17 -0.33
C CYS A 129 -5.42 -17.46 0.73
N ASP A 130 -4.78 -16.83 1.71
CA ASP A 130 -5.42 -15.98 2.72
C ASP A 130 -4.52 -14.76 3.00
N PHE A 131 -4.93 -13.59 2.53
CA PHE A 131 -4.22 -12.32 2.71
C PHE A 131 -5.19 -11.15 2.56
N TYR A 132 -4.74 -9.93 2.82
CA TYR A 132 -5.53 -8.72 2.58
C TYR A 132 -5.00 -7.98 1.34
N LEU A 133 -5.91 -7.63 0.42
CA LEU A 133 -5.62 -6.92 -0.81
C LEU A 133 -6.17 -5.50 -0.72
N ALA A 134 -5.34 -4.48 -0.96
CA ALA A 134 -5.81 -3.11 -1.00
C ALA A 134 -6.84 -2.87 -2.13
N SER A 135 -8.03 -2.42 -1.78
CA SER A 135 -9.00 -1.86 -2.74
C SER A 135 -8.92 -0.32 -2.78
N TYR A 136 -8.35 0.28 -1.73
CA TYR A 136 -8.14 1.72 -1.60
C TYR A 136 -6.75 2.00 -1.02
N TYR A 137 -6.00 2.94 -1.61
CA TYR A 137 -4.73 3.44 -1.07
C TYR A 137 -4.56 4.92 -1.43
N HIS A 138 -4.76 5.82 -0.46
CA HIS A 138 -4.94 7.22 -0.78
C HIS A 138 -4.20 8.12 0.19
N PHE A 139 -3.65 9.21 -0.36
CA PHE A 139 -3.06 10.26 0.45
C PHE A 139 -4.09 10.85 1.44
N ALA A 140 -3.65 11.10 2.66
CA ALA A 140 -4.47 11.66 3.73
C ALA A 140 -3.66 12.59 4.65
N TYR A 141 -4.35 13.60 5.18
CA TYR A 141 -3.82 14.40 6.28
C TYR A 141 -4.09 13.72 7.62
N LEU A 142 -3.02 13.35 8.30
CA LEU A 142 -3.09 12.79 9.65
C LEU A 142 -3.35 13.91 10.65
N ILE A 143 -4.23 13.65 11.61
CA ILE A 143 -4.65 14.63 12.62
C ILE A 143 -4.73 14.01 14.01
N GLY A 144 -4.67 14.84 15.05
CA GLY A 144 -4.78 14.41 16.45
C GLY A 144 -3.75 13.32 16.78
N ARG A 145 -4.21 12.23 17.38
CA ARG A 145 -3.35 11.12 17.81
C ARG A 145 -2.58 10.47 16.66
N ASP A 146 -3.19 10.35 15.47
CA ASP A 146 -2.52 9.74 14.32
C ASP A 146 -1.31 10.60 13.88
N TYR A 147 -1.43 11.92 13.93
CA TYR A 147 -0.33 12.85 13.68
C TYR A 147 0.76 12.76 14.76
N GLU A 148 0.40 12.69 16.04
CA GLU A 148 1.37 12.57 17.14
C GLU A 148 2.23 11.30 17.02
N VAL A 149 1.61 10.18 16.62
CA VAL A 149 2.32 8.92 16.32
C VAL A 149 3.26 9.12 15.13
N ALA A 150 2.78 9.72 14.04
CA ALA A 150 3.57 9.97 12.84
C ALA A 150 4.79 10.90 13.11
N VAL A 151 4.64 11.90 13.98
CA VAL A 151 5.75 12.78 14.41
C VAL A 151 6.82 11.96 15.12
N THR A 152 6.41 11.03 16.00
CA THR A 152 7.34 10.17 16.73
C THR A 152 8.12 9.26 15.77
N ILE A 153 7.44 8.68 14.76
CA ILE A 153 8.07 7.85 13.73
C ILE A 153 9.06 8.69 12.90
N LEU A 154 8.64 9.87 12.43
CA LEU A 154 9.49 10.72 11.60
C LEU A 154 10.71 11.24 12.37
N ALA A 155 10.56 11.59 13.65
CA ALA A 155 11.67 12.03 14.50
C ALA A 155 12.77 10.97 14.64
N GLN A 156 12.42 9.67 14.69
CA GLN A 156 13.39 8.58 14.72
C GLN A 156 14.19 8.44 13.42
N LYS A 157 13.64 8.93 12.31
CA LYS A 157 14.27 8.88 10.98
C LYS A 157 15.16 10.09 10.71
N LEU A 158 14.83 11.25 11.30
CA LEU A 158 15.57 12.50 11.15
C LEU A 158 16.76 12.63 12.12
N GLY A 159 16.77 11.89 13.22
CA GLY A 159 17.88 11.81 14.18
C GLY A 159 18.90 10.74 13.83
#